data_AF-A0A1G0BCJ0-F1
#
_entry.id   AF-A0A1G0BCJ0-F1
#
_cell.length_a   1.000
_cell.length_b   1.000
_cell.length_c   1.000
_cell.angle_alpha   90.00
_cell.angle_beta   90.00
_cell.angle_gamma   90.00
#
_symmetry.space_group_name_H-M   'P 1'
#
loop_
_entity.id
_entity.type
_entity.pdbx_description
1 polymer ?
#
loop_
_entity_poly.entity_id
_entity_poly.type
_entity_poly.pdbx_seq_one_letter_code
_entity_poly.pdbx_strand_id
1 'polypeptide(L)'
;MSNPEEMEYPNDEDYFPSVTYDRAFMTLFVDGVHLLVASENAADNDISNSFARGSLACTMMLPEVVANILIETLHLESSTFSDVDKMSAIGKFDFYLRTSFRSRKLDRGMRPVQALQELKRLRDIFVHPKAQTVRWTPDKDSSHTGESDRTPLLDMSKNPTMWYSDDAIKAMRAVHEFFAYYFRDLCHFGKGRVSNILFSQDAVPDKDIHTYHLFYRHFVEALRDWKVDISYFKIGVI
;
A
#
# COMPACT_ATOMS: atom_id res chain seq x y z
N MET A 1 -42.55 -15.19 43.21
CA MET A 1 -41.30 -15.91 42.87
C MET A 1 -41.38 -16.22 41.40
N SER A 2 -40.80 -15.35 40.57
CA SER A 2 -40.77 -15.44 39.12
C SER A 2 -39.38 -15.93 38.72
N ASN A 3 -39.34 -17.00 37.94
CA ASN A 3 -38.12 -17.64 37.44
C ASN A 3 -37.43 -16.66 36.46
N PRO A 4 -36.13 -16.37 36.61
CA PRO A 4 -35.41 -15.55 35.64
C PRO A 4 -35.20 -16.40 34.38
N GLU A 5 -35.69 -15.90 33.25
CA GLU A 5 -35.41 -16.48 31.92
C GLU A 5 -33.90 -16.54 31.71
N GLU A 6 -33.38 -17.76 31.53
CA GLU A 6 -32.03 -18.00 31.08
C GLU A 6 -31.87 -17.37 29.70
N MET A 7 -31.15 -16.25 29.65
CA MET A 7 -30.71 -15.64 28.41
C MET A 7 -29.62 -16.55 27.83
N GLU A 8 -29.99 -17.43 26.91
CA GLU A 8 -29.03 -18.20 26.11
C GLU A 8 -28.14 -17.21 25.36
N TYR A 9 -26.91 -17.05 25.83
CA TYR A 9 -25.86 -16.42 25.04
C TYR A 9 -25.55 -17.35 23.87
N PRO A 10 -25.56 -16.86 22.61
CA PRO A 10 -25.16 -17.68 21.49
C PRO A 10 -23.75 -18.22 21.74
N ASN A 11 -23.56 -19.53 21.54
CA ASN A 11 -22.24 -20.15 21.61
C ASN A 11 -21.30 -19.44 20.62
N ASP A 12 -20.33 -18.69 21.13
CA ASP A 12 -19.26 -18.00 20.39
C ASP A 12 -18.26 -18.98 19.71
N GLU A 13 -18.53 -20.28 19.71
CA GLU A 13 -17.59 -21.32 19.25
C GLU A 13 -17.55 -21.54 17.73
N ASP A 14 -18.44 -20.92 16.94
CA ASP A 14 -18.65 -21.33 15.52
C ASP A 14 -18.61 -20.19 14.48
N TYR A 15 -17.80 -19.16 14.68
CA TYR A 15 -17.50 -18.18 13.61
C TYR A 15 -16.04 -18.22 13.15
N PHE A 16 -15.47 -19.41 13.01
CA PHE A 16 -14.32 -19.57 12.11
C PHE A 16 -14.86 -19.79 10.69
N PRO A 17 -14.67 -18.83 9.77
CA PRO A 17 -15.11 -19.01 8.40
C PRO A 17 -14.42 -20.24 7.79
N SER A 18 -15.20 -21.10 7.12
CA SER A 18 -14.68 -22.31 6.48
C SER A 18 -13.73 -22.00 5.32
N VAL A 19 -13.79 -20.78 4.77
CA VAL A 19 -12.91 -20.25 3.73
C VAL A 19 -12.63 -18.77 3.99
N THR A 20 -11.36 -18.38 3.94
CA THR A 20 -10.91 -16.99 3.97
C THR A 20 -10.15 -16.64 2.70
N TYR A 21 -10.24 -15.39 2.27
CA TYR A 21 -9.57 -14.88 1.08
C TYR A 21 -8.49 -13.88 1.46
N ASP A 22 -7.23 -14.21 1.17
CA ASP A 22 -6.11 -13.28 1.35
C ASP A 22 -5.87 -12.49 0.05
N ARG A 23 -5.92 -11.15 0.17
CA ARG A 23 -5.65 -10.21 -0.91
C ARG A 23 -4.29 -9.53 -0.78
N ALA A 24 -3.45 -9.97 0.14
CA ALA A 24 -2.08 -9.50 0.41
C ALA A 24 -1.93 -8.02 0.81
N PHE A 25 -2.99 -7.19 0.83
CA PHE A 25 -2.89 -5.79 1.24
C PHE A 25 -2.34 -5.67 2.66
N MET A 26 -2.93 -6.43 3.60
CA MET A 26 -2.50 -6.43 4.99
C MET A 26 -1.04 -6.85 5.13
N THR A 27 -0.65 -7.96 4.50
CA THR A 27 0.71 -8.49 4.49
C THR A 27 1.70 -7.44 4.00
N LEU A 28 1.48 -6.88 2.80
CA LEU A 28 2.39 -5.89 2.22
C LEU A 28 2.46 -4.59 3.02
N PHE A 29 1.32 -4.12 3.55
CA PHE A 29 1.29 -2.90 4.36
C PHE A 29 2.04 -3.10 5.68
N VAL A 30 1.78 -4.22 6.38
CA VAL A 30 2.40 -4.53 7.67
C VAL A 30 3.89 -4.80 7.51
N ASP A 31 4.28 -5.65 6.56
CA ASP A 31 5.68 -5.96 6.29
C ASP A 31 6.43 -4.72 5.83
N GLY A 32 5.81 -3.89 4.99
CA GLY A 32 6.38 -2.62 4.55
C GLY A 32 6.77 -1.71 5.73
N VAL A 33 5.90 -1.59 6.73
CA VAL A 33 6.16 -0.81 7.95
C VAL A 33 7.20 -1.48 8.83
N HIS A 34 7.07 -2.77 9.13
CA HIS A 34 8.03 -3.48 9.99
C HIS A 34 9.45 -3.49 9.41
N LEU A 35 9.60 -3.70 8.11
CA LEU A 35 10.88 -3.63 7.44
C LEU A 35 11.48 -2.23 7.52
N LEU A 36 10.67 -1.17 7.40
CA LEU A 36 11.17 0.19 7.52
C LEU A 36 11.59 0.52 8.96
N VAL A 37 10.83 0.10 9.97
CA VAL A 37 11.24 0.21 11.38
C VAL A 37 12.56 -0.56 11.60
N ALA A 38 12.69 -1.77 11.06
CA ALA A 38 13.92 -2.55 11.18
C ALA A 38 15.11 -1.88 10.49
N SER A 39 14.88 -1.22 9.35
CA SER A 39 15.88 -0.44 8.62
C SER A 39 16.44 0.71 9.47
N GLU A 40 15.56 1.50 10.10
CA GLU A 40 15.97 2.64 10.93
C GLU A 40 16.69 2.23 12.22
N ASN A 41 16.43 1.02 12.73
CA ASN A 41 17.04 0.50 13.96
C ASN A 41 18.27 -0.38 13.72
N ALA A 42 18.62 -0.68 12.47
CA ALA A 42 19.79 -1.50 12.15
C ALA A 42 21.09 -0.70 12.32
N ALA A 43 22.05 -1.26 13.07
CA ALA A 43 23.36 -0.65 13.27
C ALA A 43 24.29 -0.78 12.06
N ASP A 44 24.10 -1.84 11.26
CA ASP A 44 24.87 -2.11 10.06
C ASP A 44 24.17 -1.53 8.82
N ASN A 45 24.92 -0.80 8.00
CA ASN A 45 24.39 -0.11 6.82
C ASN A 45 23.86 -1.11 5.77
N ASP A 46 24.52 -2.25 5.56
CA ASP A 46 24.07 -3.21 4.54
C ASP A 46 22.76 -3.90 4.96
N ILE A 47 22.62 -4.20 6.25
CA ILE A 47 21.37 -4.70 6.83
C ILE A 47 20.28 -3.61 6.75
N SER A 48 20.58 -2.38 7.16
CA SER A 48 19.64 -1.25 7.10
C SER A 48 19.11 -1.05 5.67
N ASN A 49 20.01 -1.05 4.68
CA ASN A 49 19.66 -0.87 3.27
C ASN A 49 18.86 -2.06 2.73
N SER A 50 19.15 -3.27 3.19
CA SER A 50 18.39 -4.47 2.80
C SER A 50 16.94 -4.39 3.29
N PHE A 51 16.73 -3.96 4.52
CA PHE A 51 15.38 -3.74 5.06
C PHE A 51 14.67 -2.57 4.37
N ALA A 52 15.35 -1.47 4.08
CA ALA A 52 14.78 -0.35 3.31
C ALA A 52 14.29 -0.80 1.93
N ARG A 53 15.11 -1.56 1.19
CA ARG A 53 14.72 -2.13 -0.12
C ARG A 53 13.52 -3.05 0.00
N GLY A 54 13.47 -3.89 1.03
CA GLY A 54 12.32 -4.77 1.31
C GLY A 54 11.04 -3.98 1.53
N SER A 55 11.10 -2.96 2.40
CA SER A 55 9.96 -2.06 2.66
C SER A 55 9.46 -1.36 1.39
N LEU A 56 10.40 -0.83 0.59
CA LEU A 56 10.11 -0.13 -0.65
C LEU A 56 9.49 -1.08 -1.68
N ALA A 57 9.97 -2.33 -1.78
CA ALA A 57 9.38 -3.37 -2.63
C ALA A 57 7.93 -3.69 -2.23
N CYS A 58 7.66 -3.91 -0.93
CA CYS A 58 6.29 -4.12 -0.43
C CYS A 58 5.39 -2.93 -0.79
N THR A 59 5.87 -1.72 -0.54
CA THR A 59 5.16 -0.47 -0.81
C THR A 59 4.83 -0.28 -2.28
N MET A 60 5.77 -0.54 -3.19
CA MET A 60 5.55 -0.42 -4.64
C MET A 60 4.55 -1.44 -5.20
N MET A 61 4.27 -2.53 -4.49
CA MET A 61 3.28 -3.54 -4.89
C MET A 61 1.86 -3.20 -4.44
N LEU A 62 1.69 -2.42 -3.36
CA LEU A 62 0.37 -2.03 -2.84
C LEU A 62 -0.58 -1.48 -3.91
N PRO A 63 -0.18 -0.60 -4.84
CA PRO A 63 -1.10 -0.06 -5.84
C PRO A 63 -1.68 -1.12 -6.78
N GLU A 64 -0.90 -2.15 -7.14
CA GLU A 64 -1.38 -3.26 -7.96
C GLU A 64 -2.39 -4.10 -7.19
N VAL A 65 -2.06 -4.42 -5.93
CA VAL A 65 -2.96 -5.15 -5.03
C VAL A 65 -4.28 -4.41 -4.87
N VAL A 66 -4.25 -3.14 -4.44
CA VAL A 66 -5.46 -2.35 -4.23
C VAL A 66 -6.29 -2.21 -5.52
N ALA A 67 -5.63 -2.06 -6.67
CA ALA A 67 -6.33 -2.02 -7.95
C ALA A 67 -7.06 -3.32 -8.25
N ASN A 68 -6.44 -4.49 -8.02
CA ASN A 68 -7.08 -5.79 -8.22
C ASN A 68 -8.27 -5.99 -7.27
N ILE A 69 -8.11 -5.64 -5.99
CA ILE A 69 -9.20 -5.68 -5.00
C ILE A 69 -10.41 -4.87 -5.50
N LEU A 70 -10.17 -3.66 -6.02
CA LEU A 70 -11.25 -2.81 -6.55
C LEU A 70 -11.98 -3.47 -7.74
N ILE A 71 -11.24 -4.05 -8.69
CA ILE A 71 -11.82 -4.74 -9.84
C ILE A 71 -12.66 -5.95 -9.40
N GLU A 72 -12.22 -6.72 -8.40
CA GLU A 72 -13.00 -7.83 -7.84
C GLU A 72 -14.38 -7.35 -7.34
N THR A 73 -14.46 -6.17 -6.71
CA THR A 73 -15.74 -5.62 -6.19
C THR A 73 -16.75 -5.20 -7.28
N LEU A 74 -16.38 -5.29 -8.56
CA LEU A 74 -17.27 -5.03 -9.70
C LEU A 74 -18.01 -6.27 -10.18
N HIS A 75 -17.61 -7.48 -9.76
CA HIS A 75 -18.21 -8.75 -10.19
C HIS A 75 -18.37 -8.87 -11.71
N LEU A 76 -17.32 -8.52 -12.45
CA LEU A 76 -17.34 -8.57 -13.91
C LEU A 76 -17.50 -10.01 -14.41
N GLU A 77 -18.15 -10.17 -15.57
CA GLU A 77 -18.13 -11.45 -16.29
C GLU A 77 -16.69 -11.86 -16.63
N SER A 78 -16.42 -13.17 -16.64
CA SER A 78 -15.06 -13.72 -16.75
C SER A 78 -14.27 -13.22 -17.97
N SER A 79 -14.94 -13.03 -19.11
CA SER A 79 -14.33 -12.49 -20.33
C SER A 79 -13.87 -11.04 -20.14
N THR A 80 -14.75 -10.20 -19.59
CA THR A 80 -14.46 -8.80 -19.29
C THR A 80 -13.39 -8.67 -18.21
N PHE A 81 -13.47 -9.51 -17.17
CA PHE A 81 -12.45 -9.56 -16.11
C PHE A 81 -11.07 -9.88 -16.68
N SER A 82 -10.96 -10.86 -17.58
CA SER A 82 -9.68 -11.24 -18.21
C SER A 82 -9.03 -10.08 -18.97
N ASP A 83 -9.81 -9.21 -19.58
CA ASP A 83 -9.27 -8.05 -20.30
C ASP A 83 -8.88 -6.91 -19.36
N VAL A 84 -9.67 -6.68 -18.30
CA VAL A 84 -9.35 -5.68 -17.28
C VAL A 84 -8.12 -6.08 -16.46
N ASP A 85 -7.92 -7.36 -16.20
CA ASP A 85 -6.79 -7.86 -15.40
C ASP A 85 -5.43 -7.57 -16.06
N LYS A 86 -5.38 -7.52 -17.39
CA LYS A 86 -4.17 -7.17 -18.18
C LYS A 86 -3.83 -5.68 -18.11
N MET A 87 -4.73 -4.83 -17.60
CA MET A 87 -4.48 -3.40 -17.50
C MET A 87 -3.43 -3.11 -16.42
N SER A 88 -2.65 -2.05 -16.59
CA SER A 88 -1.81 -1.53 -15.50
C SER A 88 -2.66 -1.14 -14.28
N ALA A 89 -2.10 -1.16 -13.06
CA ALA A 89 -2.76 -0.67 -11.84
C ALA A 89 -3.49 0.67 -12.03
N ILE A 90 -2.84 1.69 -12.61
CA ILE A 90 -3.47 3.00 -12.88
C ILE A 90 -4.66 2.88 -13.84
N GLY A 91 -4.55 1.99 -14.82
CA GLY A 91 -5.64 1.67 -15.74
C GLY A 91 -6.83 1.03 -15.03
N LYS A 92 -6.58 0.08 -14.12
CA LYS A 92 -7.60 -0.55 -13.27
C LYS A 92 -8.27 0.46 -12.35
N PHE A 93 -7.51 1.38 -11.74
CA PHE A 93 -8.07 2.49 -10.95
C PHE A 93 -8.99 3.41 -11.78
N ASP A 94 -8.59 3.78 -13.00
CA ASP A 94 -9.42 4.61 -13.89
C ASP A 94 -10.66 3.84 -14.39
N PHE A 95 -10.50 2.56 -14.73
CA PHE A 95 -11.62 1.68 -15.10
C PHE A 95 -12.64 1.59 -13.96
N TYR A 96 -12.19 1.32 -12.73
CA TYR A 96 -13.07 1.26 -11.57
C TYR A 96 -13.85 2.58 -11.37
N LEU A 97 -13.17 3.74 -11.47
CA LEU A 97 -13.82 5.03 -11.32
C LEU A 97 -14.92 5.27 -12.35
N ARG A 98 -14.63 4.98 -13.62
CA ARG A 98 -15.56 5.21 -14.73
C ARG A 98 -16.76 4.27 -14.70
N THR A 99 -16.54 3.03 -14.25
CA THR A 99 -17.59 2.02 -14.13
C THR A 99 -18.45 2.27 -12.90
N SER A 100 -17.86 2.71 -11.78
CA SER A 100 -18.58 2.92 -10.52
C SER A 100 -19.25 4.29 -10.40
N PHE A 101 -18.74 5.31 -11.10
CA PHE A 101 -19.22 6.69 -10.97
C PHE A 101 -19.34 7.38 -12.32
N ARG A 102 -20.53 7.92 -12.60
CA ARG A 102 -20.75 8.74 -13.79
C ARG A 102 -19.82 9.96 -13.79
N SER A 103 -19.16 10.19 -14.92
CA SER A 103 -18.34 11.38 -15.20
C SER A 103 -17.08 11.55 -14.34
N ARG A 104 -16.71 10.58 -13.50
CA ARG A 104 -15.42 10.61 -12.79
C ARG A 104 -14.33 9.95 -13.64
N LYS A 105 -13.12 10.50 -13.54
CA LYS A 105 -11.94 9.98 -14.21
C LYS A 105 -10.71 10.31 -13.40
N LEU A 106 -9.68 9.50 -13.56
CA LEU A 106 -8.39 9.77 -12.96
C LEU A 106 -7.67 10.86 -13.77
N ASP A 107 -7.38 12.00 -13.14
CA ASP A 107 -6.52 13.01 -13.74
C ASP A 107 -5.04 12.63 -13.59
N ARG A 108 -4.41 12.28 -14.71
CA ARG A 108 -2.99 11.90 -14.77
C ARG A 108 -2.03 13.08 -14.54
N GLY A 109 -2.53 14.31 -14.58
CA GLY A 109 -1.76 15.51 -14.25
C GLY A 109 -1.62 15.76 -12.74
N MET A 110 -2.43 15.08 -11.91
CA MET A 110 -2.39 15.27 -10.47
C MET A 110 -1.14 14.67 -9.85
N ARG A 111 -0.53 15.42 -8.92
CA ARG A 111 0.73 15.04 -8.25
C ARG A 111 0.71 13.62 -7.66
N PRO A 112 -0.32 13.16 -6.92
CA PRO A 112 -0.35 11.80 -6.39
C PRO A 112 -0.34 10.73 -7.49
N VAL A 113 -0.96 11.01 -8.64
CA VAL A 113 -0.96 10.09 -9.79
C VAL A 113 0.40 10.05 -10.48
N GLN A 114 1.05 11.21 -10.63
CA GLN A 114 2.41 11.28 -11.20
C GLN A 114 3.45 10.60 -10.30
N ALA A 115 3.34 10.78 -8.98
CA ALA A 115 4.17 10.11 -7.99
C ALA A 115 4.05 8.59 -8.10
N LEU A 116 2.82 8.08 -8.20
CA LEU A 116 2.58 6.66 -8.40
C LEU A 116 3.16 6.13 -9.73
N GLN A 117 3.06 6.91 -10.81
CA GLN A 117 3.69 6.55 -12.10
C GLN A 117 5.22 6.47 -12.00
N GLU A 118 5.83 7.35 -11.21
CA GLU A 118 7.26 7.35 -10.97
C GLU A 118 7.70 6.10 -10.18
N LEU A 119 6.97 5.75 -9.12
CA LEU A 119 7.19 4.50 -8.38
C LEU A 119 7.02 3.26 -9.25
N LYS A 120 6.02 3.23 -10.14
CA LYS A 120 5.87 2.14 -11.11
C LYS A 120 7.13 1.98 -11.96
N ARG A 121 7.73 3.08 -12.44
CA ARG A 121 8.96 3.03 -13.24
C ARG A 121 10.14 2.51 -12.41
N LEU A 122 10.24 2.88 -11.14
CA LEU A 122 11.26 2.36 -10.22
C LEU A 122 11.12 0.84 -10.01
N ARG A 123 9.89 0.37 -9.77
CA ARG A 123 9.58 -1.07 -9.69
C ARG A 123 9.98 -1.79 -10.97
N ASP A 124 9.59 -1.26 -12.13
CA ASP A 124 9.90 -1.87 -13.43
C ASP A 124 11.43 -1.97 -13.66
N ILE A 125 12.20 -0.95 -13.24
CA ILE A 125 13.67 -0.98 -13.27
C ILE A 125 14.23 -2.06 -12.34
N PHE A 126 13.65 -2.23 -11.15
CA PHE A 126 14.10 -3.21 -10.17
C PHE A 126 13.88 -4.66 -10.64
N VAL A 127 12.75 -4.95 -11.28
CA VAL A 127 12.44 -6.30 -11.78
C VAL A 127 12.97 -6.57 -13.19
N HIS A 128 13.32 -5.52 -13.94
CA HIS A 128 13.93 -5.61 -15.27
C HIS A 128 15.21 -4.74 -15.33
N PRO A 129 16.29 -5.18 -14.64
CA PRO A 129 17.47 -4.36 -14.44
C PRO A 129 18.15 -4.01 -15.77
N LYS A 130 18.50 -2.73 -15.90
CA LYS A 130 19.39 -2.21 -16.94
C LYS A 130 20.68 -1.74 -16.27
N ALA A 131 21.77 -1.62 -17.03
CA ALA A 131 23.00 -1.03 -16.51
C ALA A 131 22.74 0.39 -15.96
N GLN A 132 23.21 0.66 -14.76
CA GLN A 132 23.04 1.94 -14.07
C GLN A 132 24.40 2.53 -13.74
N THR A 133 24.50 3.86 -13.84
CA THR A 133 25.73 4.58 -13.53
C THR A 133 25.69 5.05 -12.08
N VAL A 134 26.79 4.84 -11.36
CA VAL A 134 27.06 5.44 -10.05
C VAL A 134 28.31 6.30 -10.20
N ARG A 135 28.22 7.57 -9.83
CA ARG A 135 29.36 8.48 -9.81
C ARG A 135 29.96 8.43 -8.40
N TRP A 136 31.22 8.03 -8.31
CA TRP A 136 31.93 7.97 -7.04
C TRP A 136 32.79 9.21 -6.87
N THR A 137 32.63 9.91 -5.76
CA THR A 137 33.45 11.04 -5.35
C THR A 137 34.30 10.64 -4.14
N PRO A 138 35.63 10.88 -4.17
CA PRO A 138 36.48 10.62 -3.02
C PRO A 138 36.19 11.65 -1.92
N ASP A 139 36.17 11.19 -0.69
CA ASP A 139 36.02 12.01 0.52
C ASP A 139 37.34 12.02 1.32
N LYS A 140 37.44 12.92 2.30
CA LYS A 140 38.70 13.29 2.99
C LYS A 140 39.37 12.12 3.72
N ASP A 141 38.61 11.08 4.08
CA ASP A 141 39.07 9.98 4.92
C ASP A 141 39.29 8.67 4.14
N SER A 142 39.62 8.74 2.85
CA SER A 142 39.73 7.58 1.94
C SER A 142 38.41 6.83 1.71
N SER A 143 37.30 7.38 2.23
CA SER A 143 35.93 6.99 1.88
C SER A 143 35.57 7.48 0.48
N HIS A 144 34.58 6.85 -0.13
CA HIS A 144 33.99 7.28 -1.39
C HIS A 144 32.48 7.41 -1.21
N THR A 145 31.90 8.49 -1.72
CA THR A 145 30.45 8.66 -1.76
C THR A 145 29.96 8.34 -3.17
N GLY A 146 29.03 7.40 -3.28
CA GLY A 146 28.36 7.09 -4.53
C GLY A 146 27.14 7.99 -4.69
N GLU A 147 26.92 8.49 -5.91
CA GLU A 147 25.71 9.20 -6.30
C GLU A 147 25.08 8.51 -7.51
N SER A 148 23.76 8.33 -7.49
CA SER A 148 22.99 7.86 -8.63
C SER A 148 21.95 8.89 -9.05
N ASP A 149 21.54 8.82 -10.30
CA ASP A 149 20.45 9.66 -10.81
C ASP A 149 19.20 9.49 -9.96
N ARG A 150 18.57 10.61 -9.58
CA ARG A 150 17.34 10.63 -8.79
C ARG A 150 16.11 10.87 -9.66
N THR A 151 14.96 10.45 -9.16
CA THR A 151 13.68 10.69 -9.82
C THR A 151 13.21 12.13 -9.60
N PRO A 152 12.58 12.78 -10.58
CA PRO A 152 12.34 14.23 -10.51
C PRO A 152 11.27 14.65 -9.51
N LEU A 153 10.25 13.81 -9.24
CA LEU A 153 9.14 14.22 -8.39
C LEU A 153 9.33 13.79 -6.94
N LEU A 154 9.72 12.54 -6.72
CA LEU A 154 9.90 11.96 -5.39
C LEU A 154 11.32 12.15 -4.87
N ASP A 155 12.24 12.56 -5.73
CA ASP A 155 13.66 12.65 -5.39
C ASP A 155 14.13 11.35 -4.74
N MET A 156 13.96 10.23 -5.45
CA MET A 156 14.40 8.90 -5.01
C MET A 156 15.52 8.40 -5.90
N SER A 157 16.45 7.62 -5.36
CA SER A 157 17.48 6.96 -6.18
C SER A 157 16.82 6.11 -7.27
N LYS A 158 17.30 6.21 -8.52
CA LYS A 158 16.92 5.26 -9.59
C LYS A 158 17.65 3.93 -9.45
N ASN A 159 18.76 3.91 -8.72
CA ASN A 159 19.53 2.70 -8.48
C ASN A 159 19.02 1.95 -7.24
N PRO A 160 18.45 0.74 -7.39
CA PRO A 160 17.93 -0.01 -6.26
C PRO A 160 18.95 -0.32 -5.16
N THR A 161 20.23 -0.48 -5.50
CA THR A 161 21.30 -0.69 -4.51
C THR A 161 21.48 0.50 -3.58
N MET A 162 21.06 1.69 -4.02
CA MET A 162 21.15 2.95 -3.29
C MET A 162 19.79 3.41 -2.75
N TRP A 163 18.84 2.49 -2.57
CA TRP A 163 17.61 2.78 -1.82
C TRP A 163 17.88 2.69 -0.32
N TYR A 164 17.65 3.81 0.35
CA TYR A 164 17.80 3.97 1.79
C TYR A 164 16.44 4.16 2.47
N SER A 165 16.43 4.21 3.80
CA SER A 165 15.19 4.36 4.58
C SER A 165 14.39 5.61 4.16
N ASP A 166 15.07 6.71 3.83
CA ASP A 166 14.42 7.92 3.31
C ASP A 166 13.67 7.68 1.99
N ASP A 167 14.24 6.91 1.06
CA ASP A 167 13.56 6.55 -0.19
C ASP A 167 12.32 5.68 0.09
N ALA A 168 12.41 4.76 1.06
CA ALA A 168 11.28 3.92 1.47
C ALA A 168 10.16 4.76 2.12
N ILE A 169 10.50 5.72 2.98
CA ILE A 169 9.54 6.69 3.56
C ILE A 169 8.85 7.49 2.45
N LYS A 170 9.62 8.01 1.48
CA LYS A 170 9.09 8.76 0.33
C LYS A 170 8.11 7.90 -0.49
N ALA A 171 8.45 6.64 -0.75
CA ALA A 171 7.57 5.71 -1.45
C ALA A 171 6.26 5.47 -0.70
N MET A 172 6.35 5.22 0.63
CA MET A 172 5.18 4.95 1.46
C MET A 172 4.25 6.15 1.52
N ARG A 173 4.80 7.36 1.71
CA ARG A 173 4.05 8.61 1.61
C ARG A 173 3.34 8.74 0.27
N ALA A 174 4.04 8.55 -0.84
CA ALA A 174 3.49 8.73 -2.18
C ALA A 174 2.34 7.75 -2.49
N VAL A 175 2.47 6.48 -2.10
CA VAL A 175 1.43 5.46 -2.28
C VAL A 175 0.19 5.80 -1.44
N HIS A 176 0.38 6.13 -0.17
CA HIS A 176 -0.74 6.43 0.72
C HIS A 176 -1.39 7.79 0.43
N GLU A 177 -0.64 8.78 -0.05
CA GLU A 177 -1.19 10.04 -0.57
C GLU A 177 -2.07 9.79 -1.80
N PHE A 178 -1.64 8.92 -2.71
CA PHE A 178 -2.47 8.49 -3.84
C PHE A 178 -3.73 7.77 -3.37
N PHE A 179 -3.64 6.86 -2.41
CA PHE A 179 -4.81 6.17 -1.88
C PHE A 179 -5.78 7.12 -1.17
N ALA A 180 -5.26 8.07 -0.39
CA ALA A 180 -6.09 9.10 0.23
C ALA A 180 -6.82 9.93 -0.82
N TYR A 181 -6.10 10.44 -1.83
CA TYR A 181 -6.69 11.14 -2.96
C TYR A 181 -7.74 10.29 -3.69
N TYR A 182 -7.42 9.03 -4.00
CA TYR A 182 -8.32 8.16 -4.75
C TYR A 182 -9.60 7.83 -3.96
N PHE A 183 -9.47 7.32 -2.74
CA PHE A 183 -10.61 6.85 -1.95
C PHE A 183 -11.45 8.00 -1.39
N ARG A 184 -10.81 9.03 -0.84
CA ARG A 184 -11.50 10.15 -0.19
C ARG A 184 -11.99 11.17 -1.22
N ASP A 185 -11.13 11.57 -2.14
CA ASP A 185 -11.39 12.74 -2.98
C ASP A 185 -12.04 12.35 -4.31
N LEU A 186 -11.70 11.20 -4.91
CA LEU A 186 -12.33 10.71 -6.15
C LEU A 186 -13.52 9.78 -5.91
N CYS A 187 -13.43 8.84 -4.98
CA CYS A 187 -14.51 7.89 -4.71
C CYS A 187 -15.53 8.43 -3.68
N HIS A 188 -15.11 9.35 -2.80
CA HIS A 188 -15.88 9.80 -1.63
C HIS A 188 -16.31 8.65 -0.71
N PHE A 189 -15.43 7.66 -0.52
CA PHE A 189 -15.68 6.57 0.41
C PHE A 189 -15.44 6.98 1.86
N GLY A 190 -16.30 6.51 2.76
CA GLY A 190 -16.06 6.58 4.19
C GLY A 190 -14.97 5.60 4.62
N LYS A 191 -14.26 5.93 5.71
CA LYS A 191 -13.11 5.14 6.21
C LYS A 191 -13.45 3.68 6.49
N GLY A 192 -14.63 3.41 7.05
CA GLY A 192 -15.09 2.05 7.35
C GLY A 192 -15.25 1.21 6.08
N ARG A 193 -15.81 1.79 5.02
CA ARG A 193 -15.95 1.13 3.70
C ARG A 193 -14.59 0.84 3.08
N VAL A 194 -13.66 1.79 3.13
CA VAL A 194 -12.29 1.55 2.63
C VAL A 194 -11.61 0.43 3.40
N SER A 195 -11.76 0.42 4.73
CA SER A 195 -11.20 -0.65 5.57
C SER A 195 -11.77 -2.01 5.18
N ASN A 196 -13.09 -2.09 4.96
CA ASN A 196 -13.68 -3.34 4.53
C ASN A 196 -13.19 -3.78 3.16
N ILE A 197 -13.09 -2.88 2.19
CA ILE A 197 -12.54 -3.20 0.87
C ILE A 197 -11.11 -3.74 0.98
N LEU A 198 -10.25 -3.07 1.74
CA LEU A 198 -8.82 -3.37 1.77
C LEU A 198 -8.45 -4.58 2.63
N PHE A 199 -9.24 -4.89 3.64
CA PHE A 199 -8.90 -5.93 4.61
C PHE A 199 -9.94 -7.04 4.77
N SER A 200 -11.03 -7.03 3.99
CA SER A 200 -12.02 -8.11 4.02
C SER A 200 -11.39 -9.44 3.63
N GLN A 201 -11.74 -10.47 4.41
CA GLN A 201 -11.41 -11.87 4.16
C GLN A 201 -12.56 -12.61 3.45
N ASP A 202 -13.62 -11.90 3.08
CA ASP A 202 -14.78 -12.49 2.39
C ASP A 202 -14.45 -12.76 0.92
N ALA A 203 -15.21 -13.65 0.29
CA ALA A 203 -15.08 -13.91 -1.16
C ALA A 203 -15.20 -12.63 -1.98
N VAL A 204 -16.06 -11.72 -1.55
CA VAL A 204 -16.22 -10.38 -2.12
C VAL A 204 -16.42 -9.41 -0.97
N PRO A 205 -15.60 -8.35 -0.86
CA PRO A 205 -15.78 -7.33 0.17
C PRO A 205 -17.15 -6.66 0.05
N ASP A 206 -17.99 -6.80 1.08
CA ASP A 206 -19.27 -6.11 1.18
C ASP A 206 -19.04 -4.59 1.29
N LYS A 207 -19.82 -3.78 0.58
CA LYS A 207 -19.66 -2.31 0.58
C LYS A 207 -20.29 -1.66 1.82
N ASP A 208 -21.16 -2.38 2.52
CA ASP A 208 -21.98 -1.88 3.63
C ASP A 208 -21.45 -2.30 5.02
N ILE A 209 -20.54 -3.28 5.07
CA ILE A 209 -19.87 -3.69 6.31
C ILE A 209 -18.75 -2.69 6.65
N HIS A 210 -18.62 -2.37 7.95
CA HIS A 210 -17.60 -1.49 8.48
C HIS A 210 -16.69 -2.24 9.45
N THR A 211 -15.51 -2.64 8.96
CA THR A 211 -14.46 -3.28 9.75
C THR A 211 -13.32 -2.31 10.07
N TYR A 212 -12.46 -2.69 11.01
CA TYR A 212 -11.20 -2.00 11.29
C TYR A 212 -10.18 -2.98 11.85
N HIS A 213 -8.91 -2.76 11.55
CA HIS A 213 -7.80 -3.58 12.04
C HIS A 213 -7.13 -2.93 13.23
N LEU A 214 -6.76 -3.75 14.22
CA LEU A 214 -6.03 -3.33 15.39
C LEU A 214 -4.52 -3.42 15.12
N PHE A 215 -3.81 -2.33 15.33
CA PHE A 215 -2.35 -2.27 15.25
C PHE A 215 -1.76 -1.87 16.60
N TYR A 216 -0.55 -2.36 16.88
CA TYR A 216 0.17 -1.92 18.07
C TYR A 216 0.50 -0.42 18.01
N ARG A 217 0.54 0.24 19.17
CA ARG A 217 0.88 1.66 19.27
C ARG A 217 2.15 2.07 18.50
N HIS A 218 3.24 1.31 18.63
CA HIS A 218 4.52 1.63 17.97
C HIS A 218 4.41 1.64 16.43
N PHE A 219 3.56 0.79 15.86
CA PHE A 219 3.28 0.75 14.42
C PHE A 219 2.64 2.06 13.95
N VAL A 220 1.67 2.55 14.72
CA VAL A 220 0.94 3.78 14.40
C VAL A 220 1.80 5.03 14.64
N GLU A 221 2.68 4.98 15.65
CA GLU A 221 3.67 6.03 15.91
C GLU A 221 4.69 6.13 14.77
N ALA A 222 5.23 5.00 14.29
CA ALA A 222 6.15 4.99 13.14
C ALA A 222 5.52 5.63 11.89
N LEU A 223 4.28 5.24 11.54
CA LEU A 223 3.55 5.85 10.42
C LEU A 223 3.34 7.37 10.59
N ARG A 224 3.09 7.82 11.83
CA ARG A 224 2.94 9.24 12.15
C ARG A 224 4.25 9.99 12.01
N ASP A 225 5.36 9.44 12.51
CA ASP A 225 6.69 10.05 12.44
C ASP A 225 7.14 10.17 10.98
N TRP A 226 6.86 9.14 10.18
CA TRP A 226 7.02 9.17 8.75
C TRP A 226 5.94 9.97 8.02
N LYS A 227 4.97 10.59 8.67
CA LYS A 227 3.92 11.41 8.04
C LYS A 227 3.18 10.70 6.90
N VAL A 228 2.90 9.41 7.06
CA VAL A 228 2.14 8.61 6.08
C VAL A 228 0.64 8.89 6.25
N ASP A 229 -0.05 9.33 5.19
CA ASP A 229 -1.48 9.61 5.25
C ASP A 229 -2.32 8.32 5.20
N ILE A 230 -2.62 7.77 6.37
CA ILE A 230 -3.55 6.65 6.53
C ILE A 230 -4.99 7.11 6.85
N SER A 231 -5.30 8.40 6.69
CA SER A 231 -6.59 8.97 7.12
C SER A 231 -7.79 8.43 6.34
N TYR A 232 -7.55 7.76 5.21
CA TYR A 232 -8.57 7.26 4.29
C TYR A 232 -9.17 5.91 4.68
N PHE A 233 -8.61 5.21 5.68
CA PHE A 233 -9.20 4.01 6.29
C PHE A 233 -9.19 4.10 7.81
N LYS A 234 -9.88 3.17 8.46
CA LYS A 234 -10.06 3.11 9.92
C LYS A 234 -9.12 2.05 10.48
N ILE A 235 -8.32 2.45 11.46
CA ILE A 235 -7.51 1.56 12.28
C ILE A 235 -7.89 1.74 13.74
N GLY A 236 -7.77 0.66 14.52
CA GLY A 236 -7.75 0.73 15.97
C GLY A 236 -6.33 0.53 16.50
N VAL A 237 -6.13 0.88 17.76
CA VAL A 237 -4.82 0.78 18.43
C VAL A 237 -4.96 -0.13 19.64
N ILE A 238 -4.04 -1.08 19.76
CA ILE A 238 -3.86 -1.95 20.93
C ILE A 238 -2.53 -1.68 21.63
#